data_AF-A0AAW8GY77-F1
#
_entry.id   AF-A0AAW8GY77-F1
#
_cell.length_a   1.000
_cell.length_b   1.000
_cell.length_c   1.000
_cell.angle_alpha   90.00
_cell.angle_beta   90.00
_cell.angle_gamma   90.00
#
_symmetry.space_group_name_H-M   'P 1'
#
loop_
_entity.id
_entity.type
_entity.pdbx_description
1 polymer ?
#
loop_
_entity_poly.entity_id
_entity_poly.type
_entity_poly.pdbx_seq_one_letter_code
_entity_poly.pdbx_strand_id
1 'polypeptide(L)'
;MASPVSPFAWLAIGFVRFYQGIISPLLGPRCRFTPTCSNYAIEALKAHGFVKGCWLSGKRLLKCHPLNEGGFDPVPPPVQKQDRDN
;
A
#
# COMPACT_ATOMS: atom_id res chain seq x y z
N MET A 1 -10.72 21.16 3.97
CA MET A 1 -11.67 20.04 3.74
C MET A 1 -11.00 19.08 2.79
N ALA A 2 -10.99 17.80 3.17
CA ALA A 2 -10.19 16.70 2.63
C ALA A 2 -9.76 16.87 1.17
N SER A 3 -8.45 17.02 0.94
CA SER A 3 -7.86 16.84 -0.38
C SER A 3 -8.44 15.57 -0.98
N PRO A 4 -9.02 15.59 -2.18
CA PRO A 4 -9.59 14.39 -2.75
C PRO A 4 -8.44 13.40 -2.92
N VAL A 5 -8.46 12.35 -2.11
CA VAL A 5 -7.85 11.09 -2.54
C VAL A 5 -8.38 10.87 -3.96
N SER A 6 -7.48 10.96 -4.94
CA SER A 6 -7.89 10.91 -6.34
C SER A 6 -8.82 9.72 -6.53
N PRO A 7 -9.88 9.81 -7.36
CA PRO A 7 -10.83 8.71 -7.55
C PRO A 7 -10.11 7.39 -7.93
N PHE A 8 -8.95 7.53 -8.59
CA PHE A 8 -8.00 6.46 -8.87
C PHE A 8 -7.41 5.78 -7.63
N ALA A 9 -7.07 6.52 -6.57
CA ALA A 9 -6.60 5.95 -5.31
C ALA A 9 -7.67 5.04 -4.68
N TRP A 10 -8.92 5.48 -4.69
CA TRP A 10 -10.04 4.69 -4.18
C TRP A 10 -10.27 3.41 -4.99
N LEU A 11 -10.21 3.53 -6.31
CA LEU A 11 -10.36 2.40 -7.23
C LEU A 11 -9.25 1.35 -7.02
N ALA A 12 -8.02 1.82 -6.79
CA ALA A 12 -6.89 0.97 -6.48
C ALA A 12 -6.98 0.28 -5.11
N ILE A 13 -7.40 1.02 -4.07
CA ILE A 13 -7.68 0.43 -2.76
C ILE A 13 -8.75 -0.66 -2.90
N GLY A 14 -9.80 -0.42 -3.69
CA GLY A 14 -10.83 -1.42 -4.01
C GLY A 14 -10.25 -2.68 -4.65
N PHE A 15 -9.40 -2.52 -5.67
CA PHE A 15 -8.71 -3.65 -6.31
C PHE A 15 -7.82 -4.43 -5.35
N VAL A 16 -7.03 -3.74 -4.52
CA VAL A 16 -6.17 -4.36 -3.52
C VAL A 16 -7.00 -5.15 -2.50
N ARG A 17 -8.13 -4.61 -2.05
CA ARG A 17 -9.03 -5.30 -1.10
C ARG A 17 -9.77 -6.46 -1.74
N PHE A 18 -10.15 -6.36 -3.01
CA PHE A 18 -10.75 -7.46 -3.76
C PHE A 18 -9.76 -8.61 -3.95
N TYR A 19 -8.53 -8.29 -4.35
CA TYR A 19 -7.43 -9.25 -4.44
C TYR A 19 -7.13 -9.88 -3.08
N GLN A 20 -7.13 -9.10 -1.99
CA GLN A 20 -6.99 -9.63 -0.65
C GLN A 20 -8.15 -10.56 -0.29
N GLY A 21 -9.40 -10.21 -0.57
CA GLY A 21 -10.55 -11.07 -0.25
C GLY A 21 -10.57 -12.41 -0.98
N ILE A 22 -10.08 -12.45 -2.23
CA ILE A 22 -10.09 -13.66 -3.06
C ILE A 22 -8.81 -14.48 -2.87
N ILE A 23 -7.64 -13.84 -2.77
CA ILE A 23 -6.35 -14.54 -2.72
C ILE A 23 -5.87 -14.80 -1.28
N SER A 24 -6.21 -13.94 -0.32
CA SER A 24 -5.82 -14.14 1.09
C SER A 24 -6.32 -15.44 1.73
N PRO A 25 -7.54 -15.95 1.45
CA PRO A 25 -7.95 -17.26 2.00
C PRO A 25 -7.16 -18.43 1.40
N LEU A 26 -6.60 -18.28 0.18
CA LEU A 26 -5.80 -19.32 -0.47
C LEU A 26 -4.31 -19.29 -0.08
N LEU A 27 -3.75 -18.14 0.28
CA LEU A 27 -2.30 -17.97 0.47
C LEU A 27 -1.83 -17.92 1.94
N GLY A 28 -2.75 -17.79 2.91
CA GLY A 28 -2.41 -17.64 4.33
C GLY A 28 -1.61 -16.36 4.63
N PRO A 29 -1.28 -16.09 5.91
CA PRO A 29 -0.52 -14.90 6.30
C PRO A 29 0.96 -15.06 5.91
N ARG A 30 1.29 -14.88 4.63
CA ARG A 30 2.67 -14.98 4.11
C ARG A 30 3.49 -13.69 4.28
N CYS A 31 2.88 -12.58 4.72
CA CYS A 31 3.63 -11.35 4.96
C CYS A 31 4.54 -11.53 6.18
N ARG A 32 5.86 -11.61 5.94
CA ARG A 32 6.90 -11.64 6.98
C ARG A 32 7.17 -10.27 7.62
N PHE A 33 6.59 -9.20 7.09
CA PHE A 33 6.77 -7.83 7.59
C PHE A 33 5.54 -7.36 8.35
N THR A 34 5.77 -6.61 9.43
CA THR A 34 4.76 -5.91 10.21
C THR A 34 4.88 -4.40 9.96
N PRO A 35 3.79 -3.69 9.63
CA PRO A 35 2.44 -4.18 9.30
C PRO A 35 2.38 -4.98 7.98
N THR A 36 1.30 -5.74 7.77
CA THR A 36 1.11 -6.58 6.59
C THR A 36 1.19 -5.77 5.29
N CYS A 37 1.55 -6.42 4.20
CA CYS A 37 1.75 -5.80 2.89
C CYS A 37 0.50 -5.05 2.39
N SER A 38 -0.71 -5.57 2.69
CA SER A 38 -1.99 -4.92 2.37
C SER A 38 -2.27 -3.71 3.26
N ASN A 39 -1.96 -3.80 4.56
CA ASN A 39 -2.13 -2.67 5.48
C ASN A 39 -1.15 -1.53 5.14
N TYR A 40 0.10 -1.89 4.83
CA TYR A 40 1.09 -0.97 4.28
C TYR A 40 0.58 -0.31 3.00
N ALA A 41 -0.07 -1.07 2.11
CA ALA A 41 -0.57 -0.51 0.87
C ALA A 41 -1.68 0.51 1.06
N ILE A 42 -2.64 0.21 1.94
CA ILE A 42 -3.72 1.13 2.30
C ILE A 42 -3.15 2.41 2.92
N GLU A 43 -2.19 2.27 3.83
CA GLU A 43 -1.58 3.39 4.54
C GLU A 43 -0.70 4.23 3.61
N ALA A 44 0.04 3.60 2.70
CA ALA A 44 0.82 4.29 1.66
C ALA A 44 -0.06 5.03 0.66
N LEU A 45 -1.20 4.45 0.25
CA LEU A 45 -2.19 5.09 -0.62
C LEU A 45 -2.86 6.29 0.06
N LYS A 46 -3.20 6.17 1.34
CA LYS A 46 -3.78 7.26 2.15
C LYS A 46 -2.77 8.39 2.41
N ALA A 47 -1.52 8.03 2.66
CA ALA A 47 -0.47 8.99 2.97
C ALA A 47 0.07 9.69 1.71
N HIS A 48 0.53 8.94 0.72
CA HIS A 48 1.30 9.46 -0.43
C HIS A 48 0.46 9.63 -1.71
N GLY A 49 -0.82 9.27 -1.71
CA GLY A 49 -1.69 9.28 -2.89
C GLY A 49 -1.52 8.04 -3.77
N PHE A 50 -2.25 7.98 -4.90
CA PHE A 50 -2.30 6.79 -5.76
C PHE A 50 -0.93 6.38 -6.32
N VAL A 51 -0.21 7.30 -6.97
CA VAL A 51 1.02 7.00 -7.72
C VAL A 51 2.15 6.55 -6.79
N LYS A 52 2.50 7.37 -5.80
CA LYS A 52 3.54 7.02 -4.82
C LYS A 52 3.11 5.86 -3.91
N GLY A 53 1.84 5.82 -3.49
CA GLY A 53 1.31 4.75 -2.66
C GLY A 53 1.43 3.39 -3.35
N CYS A 54 1.01 3.28 -4.62
CA CYS A 54 1.18 2.06 -5.41
C CYS A 54 2.65 1.69 -5.60
N TRP A 55 3.53 2.65 -5.86
CA TRP A 55 4.96 2.40 -6.03
C TRP A 55 5.61 1.82 -4.76
N LEU A 56 5.38 2.46 -3.60
CA LEU A 56 5.87 2.00 -2.29
C LEU A 56 5.35 0.60 -1.97
N SER A 57 4.06 0.37 -2.19
CA SER A 57 3.39 -0.90 -1.93
C SER A 57 3.92 -2.02 -2.82
N GLY A 58 4.03 -1.77 -4.12
CA GLY A 58 4.52 -2.74 -5.10
C GLY A 58 5.97 -3.12 -4.85
N LYS A 59 6.83 -2.12 -4.56
CA LYS A 59 8.24 -2.36 -4.19
C LYS A 59 8.37 -3.26 -2.97
N ARG A 60 7.47 -3.12 -2.00
CA ARG A 60 7.46 -3.95 -0.79
C ARG A 60 6.88 -5.35 -1.02
N LEU A 61 5.85 -5.45 -1.85
CA LEU A 61 5.30 -6.74 -2.27
C LEU A 61 6.33 -7.58 -3.02
N LEU A 62 7.09 -6.97 -3.93
CA LEU A 62 8.22 -7.60 -4.63
C LEU A 62 9.36 -8.02 -3.68
N LYS A 63 9.58 -7.26 -2.60
CA LYS A 63 10.54 -7.60 -1.54
C LYS A 63 10.06 -8.71 -0.59
N CYS A 64 8.78 -9.07 -0.63
CA CYS A 64 8.20 -10.09 0.23
C CYS A 64 8.50 -11.50 -0.30
N HIS A 65 9.80 -11.81 -0.46
CA HIS A 65 10.28 -13.13 -0.82
C HIS A 65 10.58 -13.94 0.45
N PRO A 66 10.37 -15.28 0.46
CA PRO A 66 10.64 -16.14 1.63
C PRO A 66 12.08 -16.10 2.17
N LEU A 67 13.03 -15.56 1.39
CA LEU A 67 14.45 -15.41 1.73
C LEU A 67 14.77 -14.16 2.58
N ASN A 68 13.78 -13.29 2.86
CA ASN A 68 13.97 -12.15 3.77
C ASN A 68 13.45 -12.50 5.16
N GLU A 69 14.23 -12.18 6.20
CA GLU A 69 13.87 -12.50 7.60
C GLU A 69 12.60 -11.77 8.07
N GLY A 70 12.14 -10.78 7.34
CA GLY A 70 11.00 -9.96 7.75
C GLY A 70 11.42 -8.95 8.82
N GLY A 71 10.51 -8.06 9.20
CA GLY A 71 10.80 -7.01 10.18
C GLY A 71 9.73 -5.93 10.25
N PHE A 72 9.94 -4.97 11.16
CA PHE A 72 9.10 -3.79 11.27
C PHE A 72 9.52 -2.73 10.26
N ASP A 73 8.66 -2.43 9.29
CA ASP A 73 8.91 -1.39 8.29
C ASP A 73 7.63 -0.55 8.20
N PRO A 74 7.51 0.60 8.89
CA PRO A 74 6.32 1.43 8.82
C PRO A 74 6.29 2.22 7.49
N VAL A 75 5.11 2.66 7.06
CA VAL A 75 5.02 3.61 5.94
C VAL A 75 5.67 4.93 6.36
N PRO A 76 6.63 5.47 5.58
CA PRO A 76 7.20 6.78 5.91
C PRO A 76 6.10 7.86 5.85
N PRO A 77 6.11 8.85 6.75
CA PRO A 77 5.10 9.91 6.75
C PRO A 77 5.11 10.66 5.41
N PRO A 78 3.94 11.06 4.90
CA PRO A 78 3.88 11.73 3.63
C PRO A 78 4.44 13.14 3.74
N VAL A 79 5.44 13.43 2.91
CA VAL A 79 5.84 14.80 2.64
C VAL A 79 4.70 15.41 1.81
N GLN A 80 3.98 16.39 2.37
CA GLN A 80 2.88 17.07 1.69
C GLN A 80 3.38 17.63 0.36
N LYS A 81 3.16 16.88 -0.74
CA LYS A 81 3.43 17.38 -2.07
C LYS A 81 2.13 17.99 -2.56
N GLN A 82 2.05 19.30 -2.39
CA GLN A 82 1.03 20.13 -2.96
C GLN A 82 1.21 20.06 -4.47
N ASP A 83 0.43 19.21 -5.14
CA ASP A 83 0.31 19.23 -6.60
C ASP A 83 -0.19 20.61 -6.99
N ARG A 84 0.73 21.39 -7.54
CA ARG A 84 0.63 22.81 -7.85
C ARG A 84 0.30 22.97 -9.32
N ASP A 85 -0.58 22.13 -9.83
CA ASP A 85 -0.91 22.08 -11.24
C ASP A 85 -2.32 22.66 -11.44
N ASN A 86 -2.30 23.99 -11.51
CA ASN A 86 -3.15 24.91 -12.30
C ASN A 86 -4.47 24.38 -12.89
#